data_AF-A0A2A2UYE3-F1
#
_entry.id   AF-A0A2A2UYE3-F1
#
_cell.length_a   1.000
_cell.length_b   1.000
_cell.length_c   1.000
_cell.angle_alpha   90.00
_cell.angle_beta   90.00
_cell.angle_gamma   90.00
#
_symmetry.space_group_name_H-M   'P 1'
#
loop_
_entity.id
_entity.type
_entity.pdbx_description
1 polymer ?
#
loop_
_entity_poly.entity_id
_entity_poly.type
_entity_poly.pdbx_seq_one_letter_code
_entity_poly.pdbx_strand_id
1 'polypeptide(L)'
;MEYKQPKTLFERRLDTPDQNLYLVSIQDDGTVLSAYGRYAHNSGAKTVSWNEFLQGDMNSLVEKTMGIAVLNEVLEKLRALQS
;
A
#
# COMPACT_ATOMS: atom_id res chain seq x y z
N MET A 1 -0.01 -20.97 17.89
CA MET A 1 0.64 -19.70 17.48
C MET A 1 -0.40 -18.62 17.60
N GLU A 2 -0.18 -17.63 18.44
CA GLU A 2 -1.03 -16.44 18.45
C GLU A 2 -0.67 -15.57 17.24
N TYR A 3 -1.67 -15.20 16.45
CA TYR A 3 -1.46 -14.23 15.37
C TYR A 3 -1.08 -12.88 15.98
N LYS A 4 0.05 -12.32 15.55
CA LYS A 4 0.44 -10.94 15.85
C LYS A 4 0.24 -10.12 14.58
N GLN A 5 -0.59 -9.08 14.68
CA GLN A 5 -0.81 -8.18 13.56
C GLN A 5 0.50 -7.47 13.20
N PRO A 6 0.88 -7.41 11.92
CA PRO A 6 2.06 -6.69 11.46
C PRO A 6 1.97 -5.21 11.85
N LYS A 7 3.11 -4.62 12.21
CA LYS A 7 3.18 -3.18 12.48
C LYS A 7 3.33 -2.44 11.15
N THR A 8 2.61 -1.34 11.03
CA THR A 8 2.75 -0.46 9.86
C THR A 8 3.98 0.42 10.05
N LEU A 9 4.96 0.28 9.15
CA LEU A 9 6.18 1.08 9.11
C LEU A 9 5.97 2.41 8.37
N PHE A 10 5.11 2.39 7.36
CA PHE A 10 4.77 3.56 6.55
C PHE A 10 3.36 3.41 5.99
N GLU A 11 2.62 4.51 5.91
CA GLU A 11 1.28 4.55 5.33
C GLU A 11 1.05 5.85 4.56
N ARG A 12 0.34 5.73 3.44
CA ARG A 12 -0.29 6.84 2.75
C ARG A 12 -1.77 6.56 2.59
N ARG A 13 -2.56 7.61 2.78
CA ARG A 13 -4.01 7.61 2.67
C ARG A 13 -4.44 8.76 1.76
N LEU A 14 -5.24 8.45 0.74
CA LEU A 14 -5.88 9.44 -0.11
C LEU A 14 -7.39 9.41 0.19
N ASP A 15 -7.84 10.43 0.90
CA ASP A 15 -9.21 10.56 1.38
C ASP A 15 -9.87 11.76 0.69
N THR A 16 -10.38 11.55 -0.51
CA THR A 16 -11.14 12.58 -1.25
C THR A 16 -12.63 12.39 -0.96
N PRO A 17 -13.35 13.47 -0.58
CA PRO A 17 -14.82 13.44 -0.45
C PRO A 17 -15.47 12.91 -1.73
N ASP A 18 -16.55 12.13 -1.56
CA ASP A 18 -17.34 11.54 -2.66
C ASP A 18 -16.58 10.56 -3.59
N GLN A 19 -15.34 10.19 -3.25
CA GLN A 19 -14.56 9.17 -3.95
C GLN A 19 -14.22 8.01 -3.01
N ASN A 20 -13.69 6.92 -3.58
CA ASN A 20 -13.12 5.86 -2.75
C ASN A 20 -11.97 6.40 -1.91
N LEU A 21 -11.92 5.94 -0.66
CA LEU A 21 -10.75 6.02 0.17
C LEU A 21 -9.69 5.05 -0.37
N TYR A 22 -8.48 5.52 -0.63
CA TYR A 22 -7.34 4.67 -1.01
C TYR A 22 -6.27 4.68 0.05
N LEU A 23 -5.61 3.55 0.24
CA LEU A 23 -4.55 3.34 1.21
C LEU A 23 -3.44 2.48 0.59
N VAL A 24 -2.20 2.82 0.91
CA VAL A 24 -1.04 1.95 0.71
C VAL A 24 -0.18 1.97 1.97
N SER A 25 0.26 0.80 2.42
CA SER A 25 1.07 0.67 3.64
C SER A 25 2.19 -0.36 3.49
N ILE A 26 3.35 -0.05 4.07
CA ILE A 26 4.48 -0.97 4.24
C ILE A 26 4.40 -1.54 5.66
N GLN A 27 4.42 -2.86 5.79
CA GLN A 27 4.34 -3.59 7.06
C GLN A 27 5.68 -4.25 7.40
N ASP A 28 5.96 -4.41 8.70
CA ASP A 28 7.23 -4.92 9.22
C ASP A 28 7.48 -6.43 8.98
N ASP A 29 6.47 -7.15 8.50
CA ASP A 29 6.53 -8.56 8.15
C ASP A 29 6.94 -8.82 6.69
N GLY A 30 7.34 -7.77 5.96
CA GLY A 30 7.71 -7.89 4.55
C GLY A 30 6.55 -7.71 3.58
N THR A 31 5.38 -7.23 4.04
CA THR A 31 4.19 -7.01 3.20
C THR A 31 4.04 -5.55 2.80
N VAL A 32 3.63 -5.31 1.56
CA VAL A 32 3.03 -4.05 1.09
C VAL A 32 1.55 -4.31 0.82
N LEU A 33 0.68 -3.54 1.47
CA LEU A 33 -0.77 -3.60 1.32
C LEU A 33 -1.25 -2.38 0.53
N SER A 34 -2.12 -2.60 -0.46
CA SER A 34 -2.96 -1.57 -1.04
C SER A 34 -4.41 -1.91 -0.79
N ALA A 35 -5.19 -0.96 -0.27
CA ALA A 35 -6.59 -1.14 0.02
C ALA A 35 -7.40 0.05 -0.50
N TYR A 36 -8.65 -0.22 -0.85
CA TYR A 36 -9.61 0.82 -1.18
C TYR A 36 -10.98 0.50 -0.60
N GLY A 37 -11.74 1.54 -0.29
CA GLY A 37 -13.12 1.39 0.13
C GLY A 37 -13.60 2.56 0.97
N ARG A 38 -14.55 3.33 0.42
CA ARG A 38 -15.44 4.20 1.21
C ARG A 38 -16.85 3.62 1.29
N TYR A 39 -17.29 2.97 0.23
CA TYR A 39 -18.61 2.39 0.09
C TYR A 39 -18.53 0.86 0.20
N ALA A 40 -19.37 0.23 1.03
CA ALA A 40 -19.28 -1.20 1.36
C ALA A 40 -19.38 -2.15 0.15
N HIS A 41 -19.97 -1.70 -0.98
CA HIS A 41 -20.11 -2.48 -2.21
C HIS A 41 -18.95 -2.29 -3.19
N ASN A 42 -17.99 -1.40 -2.89
CA ASN A 42 -16.85 -1.08 -3.74
C ASN A 42 -15.59 -0.94 -2.88
N SER A 43 -15.18 -2.05 -2.27
CA SER A 43 -13.98 -2.16 -1.47
C SER A 43 -13.15 -3.37 -1.90
N GLY A 44 -11.86 -3.29 -1.63
CA GLY A 44 -10.93 -4.37 -1.94
C GLY A 44 -9.57 -4.11 -1.35
N ALA A 45 -8.77 -5.17 -1.26
CA ALA A 45 -7.39 -5.10 -0.82
C ALA A 45 -6.53 -6.05 -1.67
N LYS A 46 -5.28 -5.67 -1.87
CA LYS A 46 -4.23 -6.49 -2.48
C LYS A 46 -2.98 -6.36 -1.62
N THR A 47 -2.33 -7.49 -1.38
CA THR A 47 -1.04 -7.56 -0.71
C THR A 47 0.00 -8.16 -1.65
N VAL A 48 1.22 -7.67 -1.55
CA VAL A 48 2.41 -8.24 -2.20
C VAL A 48 3.57 -8.18 -1.21
N SER A 49 4.60 -8.98 -1.40
CA SER A 49 5.85 -8.84 -0.65
C SER A 49 6.61 -7.57 -1.05
N TRP A 50 7.55 -7.14 -0.21
CA TRP A 50 8.44 -6.03 -0.53
C TRP A 50 9.19 -6.24 -1.85
N ASN A 51 9.67 -7.46 -2.10
CA ASN A 51 10.42 -7.77 -3.33
C ASN A 51 9.53 -7.74 -4.58
N GLU A 52 8.32 -8.30 -4.51
CA GLU A 52 7.35 -8.23 -5.61
C GLU A 52 7.00 -6.78 -5.94
N PHE A 53 6.78 -5.94 -4.91
CA PHE A 53 6.52 -4.51 -5.12
C PHE A 53 7.68 -3.80 -5.84
N LEU A 54 8.92 -4.06 -5.43
CA LEU A 54 10.11 -3.52 -6.08
C LEU A 54 10.31 -4.01 -7.52
N GLN A 55 9.82 -5.20 -7.84
CA GLN A 55 9.84 -5.76 -9.20
C GLN A 55 8.74 -5.20 -10.11
N GLY A 56 7.80 -4.42 -9.55
CA GLY A 56 6.74 -3.78 -10.32
C GLY A 56 5.33 -4.23 -9.94
N ASP A 57 5.18 -5.29 -9.14
CA ASP A 57 3.86 -5.78 -8.79
C ASP A 57 3.11 -4.75 -7.95
N MET A 58 1.84 -4.51 -8.30
CA MET A 58 0.98 -3.52 -7.66
C MET A 58 1.34 -2.05 -7.94
N ASN A 59 2.48 -1.75 -8.58
CA ASN A 59 2.87 -0.36 -8.89
C ASN A 59 1.83 0.37 -9.74
N SER A 60 1.35 -0.26 -10.82
CA SER A 60 0.31 0.35 -11.67
C SER A 60 -1.01 0.55 -10.95
N LEU A 61 -1.32 -0.25 -9.91
CA LEU A 61 -2.50 -0.03 -9.09
C LEU A 61 -2.32 1.23 -8.26
N VAL A 62 -1.23 1.32 -7.48
CA VAL A 62 -0.91 2.47 -6.63
C VAL A 62 -0.82 3.76 -7.45
N GLU A 63 -0.17 3.74 -8.61
CA GLU A 63 -0.07 4.89 -9.50
C GLU A 63 -1.46 5.35 -9.99
N LYS A 64 -2.31 4.43 -10.44
CA LYS A 64 -3.65 4.77 -10.95
C LYS A 64 -4.57 5.30 -9.85
N THR A 65 -4.47 4.76 -8.64
CA THR A 65 -5.39 5.11 -7.53
C THR A 65 -4.90 6.27 -6.68
N MET A 66 -3.59 6.42 -6.50
CA MET A 66 -2.99 7.37 -5.57
C MET A 66 -1.98 8.32 -6.22
N GLY A 67 -1.63 8.09 -7.48
CA GLY A 67 -0.71 8.92 -8.26
C GLY A 67 0.75 8.49 -8.18
N ILE A 68 1.52 8.91 -9.19
CA ILE A 68 2.96 8.58 -9.32
C ILE A 68 3.81 9.11 -8.17
N ALA A 69 3.44 10.24 -7.56
CA ALA A 69 4.15 10.81 -6.43
C ALA A 69 4.10 9.88 -5.20
N VAL A 70 2.92 9.31 -4.91
CA VAL A 70 2.76 8.35 -3.81
C VAL A 70 3.50 7.06 -4.12
N LEU A 71 3.44 6.56 -5.37
CA LEU A 71 4.20 5.38 -5.78
C LEU A 71 5.71 5.57 -5.55
N ASN A 72 6.27 6.69 -6.00
CA ASN A 72 7.70 6.98 -5.83
C ASN A 72 8.09 7.04 -4.35
N GLU A 73 7.27 7.67 -3.52
CA GLU A 73 7.52 7.74 -2.08
C GLU A 73 7.52 6.36 -1.42
N VAL A 74 6.57 5.48 -1.78
CA VAL A 74 6.55 4.10 -1.27
C VAL A 74 7.81 3.35 -1.70
N LEU A 75 8.24 3.47 -2.96
CA LEU A 75 9.47 2.84 -3.47
C LEU A 75 10.73 3.34 -2.76
N GLU A 76 10.83 4.64 -2.51
CA GLU A 76 11.95 5.24 -1.77
C GLU A 76 12.00 4.73 -0.33
N LYS A 77 10.85 4.71 0.36
CA LYS A 77 10.76 4.19 1.73
C LYS A 77 11.12 2.71 1.80
N LEU A 78 10.62 1.92 0.87
CA LEU A 78 10.89 0.49 0.83
C LEU A 78 12.37 0.19 0.61
N ARG A 79 13.04 0.92 -0.29
CA ARG A 79 14.49 0.81 -0.53
C ARG A 79 15.31 1.19 0.71
N ALA A 80 14.91 2.25 1.41
CA ALA A 80 15.57 2.68 2.65
C ALA A 80 15.39 1.71 3.83
N LEU A 81 14.37 0.85 3.79
CA LEU A 81 14.14 -0.19 4.79
C LEU A 81 14.92 -1.48 4.51
N GLN A 82 15.44 -1.64 3.29
CA GLN A 82 16.25 -2.81 2.88
C GLN A 82 17.76 -2.53 2.83
N SER A 83 18.18 -1.27 3.03
CA SER A 83 19.58 -0.85 3.12
C SER A 83 20.15 -1.03 4.53
#